data_AF-A0A7X6VK46-F1
#
_entry.id   AF-A0A7X6VK46-F1
#
_cell.length_a   1.000
_cell.length_b   1.000
_cell.length_c   1.000
_cell.angle_alpha   90.00
_cell.angle_beta   90.00
_cell.angle_gamma   90.00
#
_symmetry.space_group_name_H-M   'P 1'
#
loop_
_entity.id
_entity.type
_entity.pdbx_description
1 polymer ?
#
loop_
_entity_poly.entity_id
_entity_poly.type
_entity_poly.pdbx_seq_one_letter_code
_entity_poly.pdbx_strand_id
1 'polypeptide(L)'
;MSDAEEYKSTWDALADTPEEGANLRFRSELMNEVSSFVQDRHWTQSEAAARCGITQPRMNDLLRGRISKFSLDALVNIAAPLGLT
;
A
#
# COMPACT_ATOMS: atom_id res chain seq x y z
N MET A 1 -1.72 35.84 -8.69
CA MET A 1 -2.89 35.31 -7.99
C MET A 1 -2.82 33.81 -8.16
N SER A 2 -2.54 33.07 -7.09
CA SER A 2 -2.46 31.61 -7.12
C SER A 2 -3.87 31.06 -7.04
N ASP A 3 -4.33 30.38 -8.09
CA ASP A 3 -5.53 29.58 -8.02
C ASP A 3 -5.25 28.42 -7.08
N ALA A 4 -5.93 28.41 -5.92
CA ALA A 4 -5.94 27.26 -5.04
C ALA A 4 -6.83 26.22 -5.70
N GLU A 5 -6.23 25.25 -6.38
CA GLU A 5 -6.95 24.10 -6.92
C GLU A 5 -7.55 23.31 -5.73
N GLU A 6 -8.88 23.31 -5.63
CA GLU A 6 -9.62 22.46 -4.69
C GLU A 6 -9.52 21.01 -5.17
N TYR A 7 -8.53 20.27 -4.67
CA TYR A 7 -8.40 18.84 -4.92
C TYR A 7 -9.43 18.05 -4.09
N LYS A 8 -10.10 17.06 -4.72
CA LYS A 8 -11.15 16.24 -4.08
C LYS A 8 -10.59 15.18 -3.10
N SER A 9 -9.27 14.94 -3.14
CA SER A 9 -8.57 13.95 -2.32
C SER A 9 -7.09 14.33 -2.20
N THR A 10 -6.44 13.94 -1.10
CA THR A 10 -4.98 14.06 -0.91
C THR A 10 -4.20 13.40 -2.06
N TRP A 11 -4.76 12.36 -2.67
CA TRP A 11 -4.14 11.66 -3.79
C TRP A 11 -4.27 12.42 -5.11
N ASP A 12 -5.34 13.21 -5.30
CA ASP A 12 -5.52 14.03 -6.50
C ASP A 12 -4.52 15.20 -6.52
N ALA A 13 -4.10 15.66 -5.34
CA ALA A 13 -3.05 16.68 -5.19
C ALA A 13 -1.63 16.12 -5.42
N LEU A 14 -1.46 14.79 -5.41
CA LEU A 14 -0.16 14.12 -5.54
C LEU A 14 0.02 13.42 -6.90
N ALA A 15 -1.02 13.43 -7.74
CA ALA A 15 -1.07 12.69 -8.99
C ALA A 15 -1.23 13.64 -10.19
N ASP A 16 -0.63 13.29 -11.31
CA ASP A 16 -0.72 14.09 -12.53
C ASP A 16 -2.08 13.88 -13.23
N THR A 17 -2.75 12.75 -12.97
CA THR A 17 -4.10 12.46 -13.48
C THR A 17 -5.02 11.86 -12.41
N PRO A 18 -6.36 11.99 -12.58
CA PRO A 18 -7.34 11.33 -11.71
C PRO A 18 -7.17 9.81 -11.62
N GLU A 19 -6.77 9.15 -12.71
CA GLU A 19 -6.51 7.70 -12.74
C GLU A 19 -5.31 7.32 -11.86
N GLU A 20 -4.25 8.13 -11.88
CA GLU A 20 -3.11 7.95 -11.01
C GLU A 20 -3.49 8.19 -9.54
N GLY A 21 -4.29 9.23 -9.25
CA GLY A 21 -4.82 9.49 -7.92
C GLY A 21 -5.65 8.32 -7.38
N ALA A 22 -6.54 7.76 -8.21
CA ALA A 22 -7.30 6.56 -7.87
C ALA A 22 -6.39 5.34 -7.63
N ASN A 23 -5.36 5.15 -8.45
CA ASN A 23 -4.40 4.07 -8.28
C ASN A 23 -3.62 4.19 -6.96
N LEU A 24 -3.13 5.39 -6.62
CA LEU A 24 -2.46 5.66 -5.36
C LEU A 24 -3.38 5.42 -4.17
N ARG A 25 -4.65 5.82 -4.26
CA ARG A 25 -5.65 5.55 -3.23
C ARG A 25 -5.82 4.05 -2.97
N PHE A 26 -6.07 3.25 -4.02
CA PHE A 26 -6.24 1.80 -3.88
C PHE A 26 -4.98 1.10 -3.35
N ARG A 27 -3.80 1.54 -3.80
CA ARG A 27 -2.53 1.02 -3.27
C ARG A 27 -2.36 1.35 -1.80
N SER A 28 -2.71 2.56 -1.38
CA SER A 28 -2.63 2.96 0.03
C SER A 28 -3.60 2.16 0.89
N GLU A 29 -4.84 1.98 0.44
CA GLU A 29 -5.86 1.21 1.16
C GLU A 29 -5.39 -0.23 1.39
N LEU A 30 -4.94 -0.92 0.34
CA LEU A 30 -4.49 -2.31 0.44
C LEU A 30 -3.19 -2.45 1.26
N MET A 31 -2.25 -1.52 1.12
CA MET A 31 -1.03 -1.50 1.94
C MET A 31 -1.34 -1.32 3.43
N ASN A 32 -2.32 -0.48 3.77
CA ASN A 32 -2.77 -0.27 5.14
C ASN A 32 -3.47 -1.51 5.71
N GLU A 33 -4.29 -2.18 4.91
CA GLU A 33 -4.98 -3.41 5.33
C GLU A 33 -3.98 -4.54 5.63
N VAL A 34 -3.02 -4.78 4.74
CA VAL A 34 -1.93 -5.74 4.97
C VAL A 34 -1.12 -5.37 6.22
N SER A 35 -0.77 -4.09 6.38
CA SER A 35 0.02 -3.63 7.53
C SER A 35 -0.72 -3.84 8.85
N SER A 36 -2.02 -3.53 8.88
CA SER A 36 -2.87 -3.72 10.06
C SER A 36 -3.01 -5.19 10.40
N PHE A 37 -3.28 -6.04 9.40
CA PHE A 37 -3.39 -7.49 9.58
C PHE A 37 -2.10 -8.09 10.17
N VAL A 38 -0.92 -7.69 9.68
CA VAL A 38 0.37 -8.15 10.20
C VAL A 38 0.57 -7.72 11.65
N GLN A 39 0.19 -6.48 12.00
CA GLN A 39 0.29 -5.96 13.38
C GLN A 39 -0.64 -6.69 14.34
N ASP A 40 -1.90 -6.91 13.96
CA ASP A 40 -2.90 -7.58 14.79
C ASP A 40 -2.50 -9.04 15.12
N ARG A 41 -1.80 -9.70 14.19
CA ARG A 41 -1.28 -11.06 14.39
C ARG A 41 0.04 -11.12 15.15
N HIS A 42 0.62 -9.97 15.49
CA HIS A 42 1.89 -9.86 16.20
C HIS A 42 3.04 -10.61 15.51
N TRP A 43 3.01 -10.70 14.18
CA TRP A 43 4.06 -11.36 13.42
C TRP A 43 5.30 -10.50 13.36
N THR A 44 6.45 -11.16 13.41
CA THR A 44 7.71 -10.53 12.99
C THR A 44 7.68 -10.25 11.48
N GLN A 45 8.53 -9.31 11.04
CA GLN A 45 8.64 -9.01 9.61
C GLN A 45 9.06 -10.24 8.79
N SER A 46 9.88 -11.14 9.34
CA SER A 46 10.31 -12.37 8.65
C SER A 46 9.17 -13.36 8.48
N GLU A 47 8.34 -13.55 9.51
CA GLU A 47 7.17 -14.42 9.44
C GLU A 47 6.13 -13.88 8.46
N ALA A 48 5.84 -12.59 8.53
CA ALA A 48 4.93 -11.93 7.60
C ALA A 48 5.44 -12.04 6.15
N ALA A 49 6.73 -11.81 5.93
CA ALA A 49 7.37 -11.96 4.62
C ALA A 49 7.22 -13.39 4.06
N ALA A 50 7.52 -14.40 4.88
CA ALA A 50 7.38 -15.80 4.49
C ALA A 50 5.93 -16.17 4.12
N ARG A 51 4.95 -15.72 4.92
CA ARG A 51 3.52 -15.96 4.66
C ARG A 51 3.01 -15.26 3.41
N CYS A 52 3.54 -14.08 3.10
CA CYS A 52 3.19 -13.32 1.90
C CYS A 52 4.03 -13.69 0.67
N GLY A 53 4.96 -14.64 0.78
CA GLY A 53 5.82 -15.05 -0.33
C GLY A 53 6.80 -13.97 -0.81
N ILE A 54 7.20 -13.04 0.06
CA ILE A 54 8.14 -11.96 -0.26
C ILE A 54 9.38 -11.99 0.63
N THR A 55 10.38 -11.18 0.31
CA THR A 55 11.58 -11.02 1.14
C THR A 55 11.31 -10.12 2.35
N GLN A 56 12.07 -10.31 3.43
CA GLN A 56 11.97 -9.45 4.63
C GLN A 56 12.22 -7.96 4.31
N PRO A 57 13.23 -7.55 3.51
CA PRO A 57 13.40 -6.15 3.12
C PRO A 57 12.18 -5.57 2.40
N ARG A 58 11.50 -6.37 1.58
CA ARG A 58 10.27 -5.95 0.89
C ARG A 58 9.10 -5.82 1.87
N MET A 59 8.93 -6.76 2.80
CA MET A 59 7.95 -6.62 3.88
C MET A 59 8.20 -5.36 4.72
N ASN A 60 9.46 -5.06 5.02
CA ASN A 60 9.85 -3.85 5.72
C ASN A 60 9.52 -2.56 4.93
N ASP A 61 9.71 -2.54 3.61
CA ASP A 61 9.30 -1.42 2.77
C ASP A 61 7.78 -1.22 2.79
N LEU A 62 7.00 -2.31 2.81
CA LEU A 62 5.54 -2.27 2.91
C LEU A 62 5.10 -1.68 4.25
N LEU A 63 5.60 -2.22 5.36
CA LEU A 63 5.23 -1.76 6.72
C LEU A 63 5.69 -0.32 7.01
N ARG A 64 6.65 0.21 6.26
CA ARG A 64 7.07 1.62 6.30
C ARG A 64 6.28 2.54 5.37
N GLY A 65 5.24 2.03 4.71
CA GLY A 65 4.39 2.83 3.83
C GLY A 65 5.08 3.31 2.56
N ARG A 66 6.13 2.61 2.07
CA ARG A 66 6.85 3.03 0.85
C ARG A 66 6.05 2.69 -0.42
N ILE A 67 4.90 3.33 -0.56
CA ILE A 67 3.89 3.04 -1.58
C ILE A 67 4.48 2.99 -2.98
N SER A 68 5.36 3.93 -3.34
CA SER A 68 6.01 4.04 -4.65
C SER A 68 6.78 2.79 -5.10
N LYS A 69 7.18 1.90 -4.17
CA LYS A 69 7.88 0.64 -4.48
C LYS A 69 6.97 -0.53 -4.88
N PHE A 70 5.66 -0.36 -4.80
CA PHE A 70 4.70 -1.46 -4.99
C PHE A 70 3.65 -1.09 -6.04
N SER A 71 3.53 -1.84 -7.12
CA SER A 71 2.34 -1.75 -7.97
C SER A 71 1.08 -2.24 -7.24
N LEU A 72 -0.11 -1.90 -7.74
CA LEU A 72 -1.37 -2.44 -7.22
C LEU A 72 -1.39 -3.98 -7.29
N ASP A 73 -0.98 -4.55 -8.42
CA ASP A 73 -0.89 -6.00 -8.62
C ASP A 73 0.04 -6.67 -7.59
N ALA A 74 1.19 -6.05 -7.29
CA ALA A 74 2.09 -6.58 -6.26
C ALA A 74 1.44 -6.57 -4.86
N LEU A 75 0.61 -5.58 -4.55
CA LEU A 75 -0.11 -5.52 -3.27
C LEU A 75 -1.22 -6.56 -3.21
N VAL A 76 -1.96 -6.78 -4.31
CA VAL A 76 -2.95 -7.87 -4.41
C VAL A 76 -2.30 -9.23 -4.17
N ASN A 77 -1.15 -9.49 -4.79
CA ASN A 77 -0.40 -10.73 -4.61
C ASN A 77 0.13 -10.91 -3.18
N ILE A 78 0.43 -9.83 -2.46
CA ILE A 78 0.83 -9.87 -1.05
C ILE A 78 -0.37 -10.08 -0.12
N ALA A 79 -1.53 -9.51 -0.46
CA ALA A 79 -2.75 -9.56 0.33
C ALA A 79 -3.49 -10.91 0.19
N ALA A 80 -3.42 -11.56 -0.98
CA ALA A 80 -4.14 -12.81 -1.24
C ALA A 80 -3.80 -13.96 -0.27
N PRO A 81 -2.52 -14.24 0.07
CA PRO A 81 -2.17 -15.25 1.09
C PRO A 81 -2.70 -14.95 2.50
N LEU A 82 -3.10 -13.70 2.76
CA LEU A 82 -3.67 -13.26 4.04
C LEU A 82 -5.21 -13.33 4.07
N GLY A 83 -5.86 -13.61 2.92
CA GLY A 83 -7.31 -13.64 2.79
C GLY A 83 -7.96 -12.26 2.76
N LEU A 84 -7.24 -11.25 2.28
CA LEU A 84 -7.67 -9.85 2.21
C LEU A 84 -8.20 -9.45 0.81
N THR A 85 -8.33 -10.41 -0.11
CA THR A 85 -8.79 -10.20 -1.50
C THR A 85 -9.66 -11.36 -1.95
#